data_AF-A0A7K3YFG2-F1
#
_entry.id   AF-A0A7K3YFG2-F1
#
_cell.length_a   1.000
_cell.length_b   1.000
_cell.length_c   1.000
_cell.angle_alpha   90.00
_cell.angle_beta   90.00
_cell.angle_gamma   90.00
#
_symmetry.space_group_name_H-M   'P 1'
#
loop_
_entity.id
_entity.type
_entity.pdbx_description
1 polymer ?
#
loop_
_entity_poly.entity_id
_entity_poly.type
_entity_poly.pdbx_seq_one_letter_code
_entity_poly.pdbx_strand_id
1 'polypeptide(L)' 'MKQDTKYIRWFIDVRNEDVGLVGGKNASLGEMYSELTKKGVKIPDGFAVTAGGYRHV' A
#
# COMPACT_ATOMS: atom_id res chain seq x y z
N MET A 1 -9.75 -4.27 13.78
CA MET A 1 -8.61 -5.19 14.00
C MET A 1 -7.42 -4.62 13.25
N LYS A 2 -6.39 -4.11 13.95
CA LYS A 2 -5.12 -3.76 13.29
C LYS A 2 -4.44 -5.09 12.95
N GLN A 3 -4.51 -5.50 11.69
CA GLN A 3 -3.72 -6.63 11.22
C GLN A 3 -2.25 -6.22 11.37
N ASP A 4 -1.49 -7.00 12.13
CA ASP A 4 -0.06 -6.76 12.38
C ASP A 4 0.71 -7.21 11.12
N THR A 5 0.52 -6.46 10.03
CA THR A 5 1.02 -6.84 8.71
C THR A 5 2.46 -6.38 8.56
N LYS A 6 3.36 -7.01 9.31
CA LYS A 6 4.80 -6.72 9.28
C LYS A 6 5.39 -6.81 7.86
N TYR A 7 4.86 -7.71 7.02
CA TYR A 7 5.40 -8.02 5.68
C TYR A 7 4.51 -7.61 4.51
N ILE A 8 3.23 -7.33 4.73
CA ILE A 8 2.29 -6.91 3.69
C ILE A 8 1.59 -5.61 4.09
N ARG A 9 1.09 -4.83 3.13
CA ARG A 9 0.22 -3.68 3.40
C ARG A 9 -0.85 -3.59 2.32
N TRP A 10 -2.12 -3.53 2.72
CA TRP A 10 -3.23 -3.37 1.77
C TRP A 10 -3.23 -1.96 1.18
N PHE A 11 -3.56 -1.81 -0.10
CA PHE A 11 -3.55 -0.51 -0.76
C PHE A 11 -4.47 0.52 -0.07
N ILE A 12 -5.59 0.07 0.51
CA ILE A 12 -6.49 0.93 1.30
C ILE A 12 -5.82 1.57 2.53
N ASP A 13 -4.76 0.93 3.05
CA ASP A 13 -4.01 1.36 4.23
C ASP A 13 -2.67 2.03 3.89
N VAL A 14 -2.27 2.04 2.61
CA VAL A 14 -1.00 2.64 2.16
C VAL A 14 -1.19 4.14 1.92
N ARG A 15 -0.29 4.95 2.47
CA ARG A 15 -0.24 6.40 2.25
C ARG A 15 1.13 6.84 1.73
N ASN A 16 1.23 8.11 1.32
CA ASN A 16 2.48 8.70 0.88
C ASN A 16 3.58 8.66 1.97
N GLU A 17 3.23 8.61 3.26
CA GLU A 17 4.22 8.45 4.34
C GLU A 17 4.86 7.05 4.35
N ASP A 18 4.21 6.05 3.74
CA ASP A 18 4.71 4.66 3.70
C ASP A 18 5.76 4.42 2.59
N VAL A 19 6.23 5.46 1.87
CA VAL A 19 7.25 5.30 0.81
C VAL A 19 8.49 4.55 1.28
N GLY A 20 8.96 4.79 2.52
CA GLY A 20 10.10 4.06 3.09
C GLY A 20 9.81 2.58 3.39
N LEU A 21 8.53 2.21 3.50
CA LEU A 21 8.07 0.85 3.78
C LEU A 21 7.76 0.07 2.51
N VAL A 22 7.09 0.67 1.52
CA VAL A 22 6.56 -0.03 0.34
C VAL A 22 7.13 0.47 -0.99
N GLY A 23 7.92 1.55 -0.99
CA GLY A 23 8.45 2.20 -2.18
C GLY A 23 7.46 3.16 -2.85
N GLY A 24 7.99 4.05 -3.69
CA GLY A 24 7.20 5.15 -4.29
C GLY A 24 6.03 4.70 -5.15
N LYS A 25 6.18 3.62 -5.94
CA LYS A 25 5.10 3.12 -6.80
C LYS A 25 3.90 2.61 -6.00
N ASN A 26 4.16 1.83 -4.94
CA ASN A 26 3.11 1.29 -4.10
C ASN A 26 2.44 2.38 -3.27
N ALA A 27 3.21 3.36 -2.80
CA ALA A 27 2.66 4.54 -2.12
C ALA A 27 1.71 5.33 -3.03
N SER A 28 2.14 5.65 -4.26
CA SER A 28 1.26 6.30 -5.24
C SER A 28 0.04 5.46 -5.57
N LEU A 29 0.16 4.13 -5.66
CA LEU A 29 -0.99 3.25 -5.93
C LEU A 29 -1.99 3.23 -4.77
N GLY A 30 -1.53 3.26 -3.52
CA GLY A 30 -2.39 3.39 -2.33
C GLY A 30 -3.13 4.73 -2.27
N GLU A 31 -2.45 5.83 -2.58
CA GLU A 31 -3.04 7.17 -2.71
C GLU A 31 -4.11 7.20 -3.81
N MET A 32 -3.77 6.70 -5.01
CA MET A 32 -4.74 6.60 -6.10
C MET A 32 -5.94 5.75 -5.69
N TYR A 33 -5.70 4.58 -5.10
CA TYR A 33 -6.77 3.67 -4.69
C TYR A 33 -7.70 4.32 -3.66
N SER A 34 -7.14 5.04 -2.68
CA SER A 34 -7.90 5.68 -1.60
C SER A 34 -8.67 6.92 -2.06
N GLU A 35 -8.11 7.72 -2.98
CA GLU A 35 -8.67 9.02 -3.35
C GLU A 35 -9.43 9.02 -4.69
N LEU A 36 -9.01 8.20 -5.66
CA LEU A 36 -9.58 8.20 -7.00
C LEU A 36 -10.65 7.13 -7.21
N THR A 37 -10.62 6.02 -6.46
CA THR A 37 -11.71 5.03 -6.49
C THR A 37 -13.04 5.66 -6.07
N LYS A 38 -13.02 6.55 -5.07
CA LYS A 38 -14.19 7.34 -4.64
C LYS A 38 -14.71 8.27 -5.74
N LYS A 39 -13.87 8.62 -6.71
CA LYS A 39 -14.19 9.48 -7.87
C LYS A 39 -14.52 8.67 -9.12
N GLY A 40 -14.66 7.35 -9.00
CA GLY A 40 -15.03 6.47 -10.11
C GLY A 40 -13.86 6.01 -10.99
N VAL A 41 -12.61 6.34 -10.65
CA VAL A 41 -11.44 5.81 -11.35
C VAL A 41 -11.25 4.34 -10.95
N LYS A 42 -11.20 3.45 -11.95
CA LYS A 42 -11.06 2.01 -11.71
C LYS A 42 -9.60 1.66 -11.43
N ILE A 43 -9.30 1.37 -10.17
CA ILE A 43 -7.98 0.95 -9.73
C ILE A 43 -8.10 -0.45 -9.13
N PRO A 44 -7.29 -1.43 -9.58
CA PRO A 44 -7.31 -2.76 -9.00
C PRO A 44 -6.95 -2.74 -7.51
N ASP A 45 -7.67 -3.52 -6.72
CA ASP A 45 -7.32 -3.75 -5.32
C ASP A 45 -6.13 -4.72 -5.20
N GLY A 46 -5.45 -4.69 -4.06
CA GLY A 46 -4.29 -5.51 -3.79
C GLY A 46 -3.49 -5.08 -2.56
N PHE A 47 -2.26 -5.58 -2.49
CA PHE A 47 -1.34 -5.31 -1.39
C PHE A 47 0.08 -5.14 -1.91
N ALA A 48 0.90 -4.45 -1.11
CA ALA A 48 2.33 -4.33 -1.31
C ALA A 48 3.09 -5.22 -0.31
N VAL A 49 4.17 -5.86 -0.78
CA VAL A 49 5.17 -6.46 0.12
C VAL A 49 6.05 -5.34 0.66
N THR A 50 6.28 -5.32 1.97
CA THR A 50 7.11 -4.29 2.61
C THR A 50 8.60 -4.58 2.39
N ALA A 51 9.42 -3.53 2.46
CA ALA A 51 10.88 -3.67 2.52
C ALA A 51 11.34 -4.52 3.70
N GLY A 52 10.57 -4.54 4.81
CA GLY A 52 10.78 -5.44 5.93
C GLY A 52 10.55 -6.91 5.56
N GLY A 53 9.51 -7.20 4.78
CA GLY A 53 9.24 -8.53 4.24
C GLY A 53 10.34 -9.01 3.28
N TYR A 54 10.83 -8.13 2.40
CA TYR A 54 11.94 -8.45 1.49
C TYR A 54 13.24 -8.79 2.23
N ARG A 55 13.57 -8.08 3.32
CA ARG A 55 14.80 -8.26 4.11
C ARG A 55 14.76 -9.39 5.14
N HIS A 56 13.62 -10.07 5.29
CA HIS A 56 13.47 -11.09 6.34
C HIS A 56 14.19 -12.41 6.01
N VAL A 57 14.58 -12.62 4.75
CA VAL A 57 15.31 -13.78 4.26
C VAL A 57 16.81 -13.52 4.18
#